data_AF-A0A3A9BAC7-F1
#
_entry.id   AF-A0A3A9BAC7-F1
#
_cell.length_a   1.000
_cell.length_b   1.000
_cell.length_c   1.000
_cell.angle_alpha   90.00
_cell.angle_beta   90.00
_cell.angle_gamma   90.00
#
_symmetry.space_group_name_H-M   'P 1'
#
loop_
_entity.id
_entity.type
_entity.pdbx_description
1 polymer ?
#
loop_
_entity_poly.entity_id
_entity_poly.type
_entity_poly.pdbx_seq_one_letter_code
_entity_poly.pdbx_strand_id
1 'polypeptide(L)'
;MISLHEIGFSNRNFWVGYMATSFPTALEEETDMSLTELMVENGMCDTSWWDNFTKYYDGVLEESDGYVDEPETLICELAPTQTLKIEFHPGDTVYSINDKQIACTGGHYDIQVIPFKELLNTIKDRQIFLLLLPLAVIDNQNKDEATQIISNVLQEIFDKHLCSQYAGCIVTGLMS
;
A
#
# COMPACT_ATOMS: atom_id res chain seq x y z
N MET A 1 10.62 9.42 -11.88
CA MET A 1 10.70 7.95 -11.95
C MET A 1 11.66 7.50 -10.88
N ILE A 2 11.15 6.72 -9.93
CA ILE A 2 11.90 6.26 -8.76
C ILE A 2 12.32 4.81 -8.94
N SER A 3 13.39 4.43 -8.26
CA SER A 3 13.87 3.05 -8.19
C SER A 3 13.46 2.39 -6.87
N LEU A 4 13.42 1.05 -6.86
CA LEU A 4 13.14 0.25 -5.66
C LEU A 4 14.09 0.57 -4.50
N HIS A 5 15.35 0.91 -4.80
CA HIS A 5 16.34 1.28 -3.78
C HIS A 5 15.94 2.56 -3.03
N GLU A 6 15.33 3.54 -3.71
CA GLU A 6 14.92 4.82 -3.09
C GLU A 6 13.75 4.65 -2.12
N ILE A 7 12.96 3.58 -2.27
CA ILE A 7 11.82 3.24 -1.42
C ILE A 7 12.06 1.96 -0.60
N GLY A 8 13.33 1.61 -0.35
CA GLY A 8 13.70 0.45 0.46
C GLY A 8 13.10 0.48 1.87
N PHE A 9 13.13 -0.64 2.60
CA PHE A 9 12.51 -0.73 3.94
C PHE A 9 13.01 0.30 4.95
N SER A 10 14.26 0.77 4.82
CA SER A 10 14.81 1.85 5.65
C SER A 10 14.18 3.22 5.39
N ASN A 11 13.51 3.42 4.25
CA ASN A 11 12.75 4.64 3.97
C ASN A 11 11.39 4.57 4.66
N ARG A 12 11.41 4.73 5.99
CA ARG A 12 10.21 4.66 6.82
C ARG A 12 9.16 5.69 6.42
N ASN A 13 9.55 6.87 5.97
CA ASN A 13 8.60 7.92 5.57
C ASN A 13 7.76 7.50 4.35
N PHE A 14 8.39 6.86 3.36
CA PHE A 14 7.66 6.28 2.24
C PHE A 14 6.65 5.24 2.72
N TRP A 15 7.09 4.27 3.51
CA TRP A 15 6.21 3.19 3.96
C TRP A 15 5.10 3.67 4.89
N VAL A 16 5.35 4.68 5.72
CA VAL A 16 4.32 5.29 6.55
C VAL A 16 3.23 5.92 5.68
N GLY A 17 3.61 6.78 4.74
CA GLY A 17 2.66 7.44 3.84
C GLY A 17 1.91 6.45 2.94
N TYR A 18 2.63 5.49 2.38
CA TYR A 18 2.07 4.46 1.52
C TYR A 18 1.03 3.60 2.26
N MET A 19 1.36 3.10 3.45
CA MET A 19 0.43 2.26 4.24
C MET A 19 -0.79 3.06 4.71
N ALA A 20 -0.62 4.33 5.09
CA ALA A 20 -1.72 5.20 5.52
C ALA A 20 -2.70 5.55 4.39
N THR A 21 -2.31 5.41 3.11
CA THR A 21 -3.12 5.83 1.96
C THR A 21 -3.54 4.69 1.05
N SER A 22 -2.99 3.49 1.23
CA SER A 22 -3.23 2.37 0.31
C SER A 22 -4.25 1.35 0.80
N PHE A 23 -4.71 1.44 2.05
CA PHE A 23 -5.65 0.47 2.63
C PHE A 23 -6.95 1.16 3.11
N PRO A 24 -7.79 1.65 2.19
CA PRO A 24 -8.97 2.45 2.53
C PRO A 24 -10.03 1.71 3.37
N THR A 25 -10.00 0.38 3.37
CA THR A 25 -10.93 -0.50 4.09
C THR A 25 -10.32 -1.16 5.33
N ALA A 26 -9.04 -0.92 5.63
CA ALA A 26 -8.37 -1.53 6.77
C ALA A 26 -8.89 -0.93 8.08
N LEU A 27 -9.41 -1.82 8.93
CA LEU A 27 -10.05 -1.49 10.20
C LEU A 27 -9.64 -2.51 11.26
N GLU A 28 -9.29 -2.02 12.45
CA GLU A 28 -9.06 -2.86 13.61
C GLU A 28 -10.38 -3.19 14.31
N GLU A 29 -10.70 -4.49 14.39
CA GLU A 29 -12.04 -4.97 14.80
C GLU A 29 -12.41 -4.63 16.26
N GLU A 30 -11.44 -4.38 17.16
CA GLU A 30 -11.74 -4.15 18.58
C GLU A 30 -12.05 -2.69 18.89
N THR A 31 -11.40 -1.76 18.18
CA THR A 31 -11.45 -0.33 18.45
C THR A 31 -12.15 0.48 17.35
N ASP A 32 -12.48 -0.16 16.22
CA ASP A 32 -12.97 0.50 15.00
C ASP A 32 -12.01 1.59 14.48
N MET A 33 -10.72 1.48 14.80
CA MET A 33 -9.70 2.40 14.26
C MET A 33 -9.22 1.94 12.90
N SER A 34 -9.15 2.87 11.96
CA SER A 34 -8.48 2.67 10.67
C SER A 34 -6.98 2.45 10.87
N LEU A 35 -6.31 1.86 9.86
CA LEU A 35 -4.86 1.72 9.87
C LEU A 35 -4.15 3.08 10.06
N THR A 36 -4.67 4.13 9.45
CA THR A 36 -4.12 5.48 9.54
C THR A 36 -4.24 6.05 10.94
N GLU A 37 -5.39 5.89 11.60
CA GLU A 37 -5.58 6.31 12.99
C GLU A 37 -4.62 5.58 13.94
N LEU A 38 -4.47 4.26 13.78
CA LEU A 38 -3.50 3.47 14.55
C LEU A 38 -2.06 3.97 14.35
N MET A 39 -1.68 4.33 13.13
CA MET A 39 -0.34 4.85 12.87
C MET A 39 -0.13 6.23 13.52
N VAL A 40 -1.15 7.10 13.47
CA VAL A 40 -1.13 8.41 14.12
C VAL A 40 -1.01 8.29 15.65
N GLU A 41 -1.75 7.37 16.29
CA GLU A 41 -1.63 7.12 17.74
C GLU A 41 -0.21 6.69 18.14
N ASN A 42 0.49 6.01 17.24
CA ASN A 42 1.87 5.57 17.43
C ASN A 42 2.91 6.61 16.95
N GLY A 43 2.49 7.87 16.78
CA GLY A 43 3.36 9.01 16.48
C GLY A 43 3.78 9.15 15.02
N MET A 44 3.14 8.44 14.10
CA MET A 44 3.41 8.51 12.65
C MET A 44 2.42 9.46 11.96
N CYS A 45 2.46 10.74 12.37
CA CYS A 45 1.53 11.78 11.90
C CYS A 45 2.15 12.83 10.97
N ASP A 46 3.47 12.78 10.72
CA ASP A 46 4.12 13.68 9.78
C ASP A 46 3.88 13.24 8.34
N THR A 47 2.99 13.95 7.64
CA THR A 47 2.65 13.71 6.24
C THR A 47 3.57 14.45 5.27
N SER A 48 4.41 15.38 5.75
CA SER A 48 5.13 16.31 4.88
C SER A 48 6.03 15.63 3.85
N TRP A 49 6.63 14.50 4.21
CA TRP A 49 7.43 13.71 3.28
C TRP A 49 6.55 13.11 2.17
N TRP A 50 5.41 12.53 2.55
CA TRP A 50 4.47 11.90 1.61
C TRP A 50 3.81 12.93 0.71
N ASP A 51 3.42 14.08 1.26
CA ASP A 51 2.83 15.19 0.51
C ASP A 51 3.81 15.71 -0.55
N ASN A 52 5.08 15.91 -0.18
CA ASN A 52 6.12 16.30 -1.13
C ASN A 52 6.39 15.22 -2.19
N PHE A 53 6.42 13.95 -1.78
CA PHE A 53 6.66 12.83 -2.67
C PHE A 53 5.54 12.66 -3.71
N THR A 54 4.29 12.79 -3.28
CA THR A 54 3.11 12.72 -4.16
C THR A 54 2.84 14.03 -4.91
N LYS A 55 3.55 15.11 -4.58
CA LYS A 55 3.38 16.46 -5.17
C LYS A 55 2.02 17.07 -4.82
N TYR A 56 1.55 16.81 -3.59
CA TYR A 56 0.36 17.45 -3.05
C TYR A 56 0.52 18.97 -3.03
N TYR A 57 -0.58 19.67 -3.36
CA TYR A 57 -0.73 21.11 -3.17
C TYR A 57 -2.18 21.42 -2.78
N ASP A 58 -2.38 22.54 -2.08
CA ASP A 58 -3.72 22.97 -1.68
C ASP A 58 -4.61 23.20 -2.91
N GLY A 59 -5.69 22.42 -3.01
CA GLY A 59 -6.63 22.45 -4.14
C GLY A 59 -6.53 21.25 -5.08
N VAL A 60 -5.48 20.42 -5.01
CA VAL A 60 -5.29 19.29 -5.95
C VAL A 60 -6.46 18.30 -5.91
N LEU A 61 -7.03 18.07 -4.73
CA LEU A 61 -8.16 17.16 -4.54
C LEU A 61 -9.43 17.71 -5.19
N GLU A 62 -9.66 19.02 -5.12
CA GLU A 62 -10.84 19.67 -5.69
C GLU A 62 -10.72 19.96 -7.20
N GLU A 63 -9.50 20.28 -7.66
CA GLU A 63 -9.23 20.67 -9.04
C GLU A 63 -9.13 19.47 -9.98
N SER A 64 -8.65 18.34 -9.47
CA SER A 64 -8.20 17.21 -10.30
C SER A 64 -8.46 15.84 -9.68
N ASP A 65 -9.31 15.77 -8.64
CA ASP A 65 -9.54 14.56 -7.85
C ASP A 65 -8.24 13.97 -7.27
N GLY A 66 -7.23 14.82 -7.04
CA GLY A 66 -5.94 14.42 -6.51
C GLY A 66 -4.98 13.82 -7.52
N TYR A 67 -5.20 14.00 -8.83
CA TYR A 67 -4.29 13.56 -9.88
C TYR A 67 -3.33 14.66 -10.32
N VAL A 68 -2.12 14.28 -10.71
CA VAL A 68 -1.08 15.21 -11.18
C VAL A 68 -0.52 14.70 -12.50
N ASP A 69 -0.12 15.60 -13.40
CA ASP A 69 0.34 15.24 -14.75
C ASP A 69 1.62 14.39 -14.75
N GLU A 70 2.50 14.63 -13.78
CA GLU A 70 3.79 13.94 -13.65
C GLU A 70 3.92 13.33 -12.23
N PRO A 71 3.20 12.24 -11.91
CA PRO A 71 3.31 11.59 -10.60
C PRO A 71 4.68 10.96 -10.40
N GLU A 72 5.07 10.76 -9.14
CA GLU A 72 6.18 9.84 -8.91
C GLU A 72 5.78 8.44 -9.34
N THR A 73 6.67 7.79 -10.08
CA THR A 73 6.36 6.55 -10.79
C THR A 73 7.44 5.53 -10.55
N LEU A 74 7.05 4.34 -10.09
CA LEU A 74 7.89 3.14 -10.04
C LEU A 74 7.58 2.25 -11.25
N ILE A 75 8.62 1.76 -11.92
CA ILE A 75 8.50 0.76 -12.99
C ILE A 75 9.41 -0.42 -12.64
N CYS A 76 8.87 -1.63 -12.61
CA CYS A 76 9.65 -2.85 -12.41
C CYS A 76 9.10 -4.03 -13.23
N GLU A 77 9.97 -5.00 -13.54
CA GLU A 77 9.58 -6.23 -14.22
C GLU A 77 9.08 -7.26 -13.20
N LEU A 78 7.85 -7.74 -13.37
CA LEU A 78 7.28 -8.82 -12.53
C LEU A 78 7.62 -10.20 -13.08
N ALA A 79 7.63 -10.32 -14.40
CA ALA A 79 7.97 -11.53 -15.14
C ALA A 79 8.43 -11.13 -16.56
N PRO A 80 9.04 -12.06 -17.34
CA PRO A 80 9.35 -11.78 -18.73
C PRO A 80 8.09 -11.30 -19.45
N THR A 81 8.13 -10.10 -20.04
CA THR A 81 7.01 -9.41 -20.73
C THR A 81 5.89 -8.84 -19.85
N GLN A 82 6.05 -8.82 -18.52
CA GLN A 82 5.13 -8.16 -17.60
C GLN A 82 5.85 -7.05 -16.85
N THR A 83 5.53 -5.81 -17.21
CA THR A 83 6.03 -4.61 -16.53
C THR A 83 4.94 -4.04 -15.64
N LEU A 84 5.21 -3.98 -14.34
CA LEU A 84 4.43 -3.23 -13.37
C LEU A 84 4.82 -1.76 -13.42
N LYS A 85 3.81 -0.91 -13.42
CA LYS A 85 3.92 0.54 -13.22
C LYS A 85 3.03 0.92 -12.04
N ILE A 86 3.59 1.66 -11.08
CA ILE A 86 2.86 2.24 -9.94
C ILE A 86 3.04 3.75 -10.00
N GLU A 87 1.94 4.49 -10.03
CA GLU A 87 1.92 5.95 -9.99
C GLU A 87 1.38 6.41 -8.63
N PHE A 88 2.15 7.25 -7.95
CA PHE A 88 1.81 7.80 -6.65
C PHE A 88 1.30 9.22 -6.84
N HIS A 89 -0.01 9.39 -6.76
CA HIS A 89 -0.69 10.67 -6.79
C HIS A 89 -1.10 11.10 -5.38
N PRO A 90 -1.41 12.39 -5.17
CA PRO A 90 -1.94 12.87 -3.90
C PRO A 90 -3.25 12.21 -3.48
N GLY A 91 -4.15 11.94 -4.43
CA GLY A 91 -5.45 11.29 -4.16
C GLY A 91 -5.37 9.76 -4.15
N ASP A 92 -4.56 9.19 -5.05
CA ASP A 92 -4.65 7.78 -5.42
C ASP A 92 -3.25 7.16 -5.64
N THR A 93 -3.11 5.86 -5.39
CA THR A 93 -2.04 5.07 -6.02
C THR A 93 -2.64 4.24 -7.15
N VAL A 94 -2.09 4.36 -8.35
CA VAL A 94 -2.60 3.70 -9.56
C VAL A 94 -1.64 2.61 -10.01
N TYR A 95 -2.17 1.42 -10.28
CA TYR A 95 -1.40 0.24 -10.66
C TYR A 95 -1.72 -0.16 -12.09
N SER A 96 -0.70 -0.38 -12.89
CA SER A 96 -0.83 -0.84 -14.28
C SER A 96 0.13 -1.99 -14.57
N ILE A 97 -0.32 -2.93 -15.40
CA ILE A 97 0.54 -3.96 -16.00
C ILE A 97 0.52 -3.77 -17.52
N ASN A 98 1.69 -3.63 -18.14
CA ASN A 98 1.84 -3.41 -19.58
C ASN A 98 0.93 -2.27 -20.09
N ASP A 99 0.99 -1.11 -19.40
CA ASP A 99 0.23 0.11 -19.67
C ASP A 99 -1.31 -0.02 -19.57
N LYS A 100 -1.80 -1.13 -19.03
CA LYS A 100 -3.21 -1.31 -18.69
C LYS A 100 -3.40 -1.19 -17.18
N GLN A 101 -4.22 -0.22 -16.75
CA GLN A 101 -4.62 -0.09 -15.35
C GLN A 101 -5.33 -1.35 -14.87
N ILE A 102 -4.94 -1.83 -13.68
CA ILE A 102 -5.51 -3.01 -13.03
C ILE A 102 -6.15 -2.71 -11.68
N ALA A 103 -5.76 -1.61 -11.02
CA ALA A 103 -6.25 -1.24 -9.69
C ALA A 103 -5.93 0.22 -9.35
N CYS A 104 -6.64 0.78 -8.36
CA CYS A 104 -6.27 2.01 -7.68
C CYS A 104 -6.77 2.03 -6.22
N THR A 105 -6.09 2.75 -5.32
CA THR A 105 -6.39 2.73 -3.87
C THR A 105 -7.13 3.96 -3.34
N GLY A 106 -7.49 4.93 -4.18
CA GLY A 106 -8.05 6.20 -3.71
C GLY A 106 -9.55 6.23 -3.46
N GLY A 107 -10.17 7.40 -3.61
CA GLY A 107 -11.58 7.63 -3.21
C GLY A 107 -12.62 6.77 -3.94
N HIS A 108 -12.28 6.32 -5.15
CA HIS A 108 -13.05 5.37 -5.96
C HIS A 108 -12.26 4.09 -6.19
N TYR A 109 -11.64 3.56 -5.13
CA TYR A 109 -10.75 2.42 -5.22
C TYR A 109 -11.31 1.25 -6.03
N ASP A 110 -10.41 0.62 -6.78
CA ASP A 110 -10.61 -0.67 -7.44
C ASP A 110 -9.44 -1.55 -6.97
N ILE A 111 -9.65 -2.24 -5.84
CA ILE A 111 -8.66 -3.10 -5.18
C ILE A 111 -9.22 -4.51 -5.05
N GLN A 112 -8.55 -5.40 -4.30
CA GLN A 112 -9.04 -6.75 -4.07
C GLN A 112 -9.26 -7.52 -5.40
N VAL A 113 -8.27 -7.46 -6.29
CA VAL A 113 -8.33 -8.06 -7.64
C VAL A 113 -7.43 -9.30 -7.77
N ILE A 114 -6.54 -9.57 -6.81
CA ILE A 114 -5.57 -10.67 -6.85
C ILE A 114 -5.75 -11.59 -5.63
N PRO A 115 -5.97 -12.90 -5.77
CA PRO A 115 -5.99 -13.81 -4.63
C PRO A 115 -4.66 -13.76 -3.85
N PHE A 116 -4.71 -13.65 -2.53
CA PHE A 116 -3.52 -13.52 -1.67
C PHE A 116 -2.48 -14.62 -1.92
N LYS A 117 -2.94 -15.86 -2.12
CA LYS A 117 -2.06 -17.00 -2.42
C LYS A 117 -1.36 -16.87 -3.77
N GLU A 118 -2.04 -16.30 -4.77
CA GLU A 118 -1.44 -16.03 -6.08
C GLU A 118 -0.35 -14.96 -5.95
N LEU A 119 -0.64 -13.87 -5.22
CA LEU A 119 0.33 -12.82 -4.95
C LEU A 119 1.58 -13.37 -4.24
N LEU A 120 1.40 -14.14 -3.17
CA LEU A 120 2.48 -14.73 -2.39
C LEU A 120 3.31 -15.76 -3.20
N ASN A 121 2.66 -16.51 -4.07
CA ASN A 121 3.34 -17.52 -4.90
C ASN A 121 4.14 -16.88 -6.03
N THR A 122 3.66 -15.76 -6.57
CA THR A 122 4.26 -15.08 -7.73
C THR A 122 5.36 -14.11 -7.32
N ILE A 123 5.13 -13.30 -6.29
CA ILE A 123 6.01 -12.22 -5.89
C ILE A 123 6.96 -12.68 -4.78
N LYS A 124 8.24 -12.81 -5.10
CA LYS A 124 9.29 -13.23 -4.15
C LYS A 124 9.99 -12.07 -3.48
N ASP A 125 10.01 -10.92 -4.13
CA ASP A 125 10.55 -9.70 -3.57
C ASP A 125 9.57 -9.14 -2.52
N ARG A 126 10.03 -9.00 -1.28
CA ARG A 126 9.19 -8.57 -0.16
C ARG A 126 8.69 -7.13 -0.31
N GLN A 127 9.48 -6.26 -0.95
CA GLN A 127 9.12 -4.87 -1.17
C GLN A 127 8.04 -4.77 -2.25
N ILE A 128 8.19 -5.49 -3.37
CA ILE A 128 7.14 -5.58 -4.40
C ILE A 128 5.87 -6.23 -3.81
N PHE A 129 6.03 -7.24 -2.95
CA PHE A 129 4.89 -7.86 -2.27
C PHE A 129 4.10 -6.84 -1.44
N LEU A 130 4.75 -6.00 -0.63
CA LEU A 130 4.05 -4.94 0.12
C LEU A 130 3.41 -3.89 -0.80
N LEU A 131 4.08 -3.53 -1.89
CA LEU A 131 3.53 -2.59 -2.88
C LEU A 131 2.29 -3.15 -3.60
N LEU A 132 2.15 -4.47 -3.70
CA LEU A 132 0.98 -5.08 -4.34
C LEU A 132 -0.05 -5.59 -3.32
N LEU A 133 0.25 -5.55 -2.04
CA LEU A 133 -0.62 -6.05 -0.97
C LEU A 133 -2.02 -5.41 -0.96
N PRO A 134 -2.20 -4.11 -1.21
CA PRO A 134 -3.54 -3.51 -1.29
C PRO A 134 -4.46 -4.18 -2.32
N LEU A 135 -3.91 -4.76 -3.39
CA LEU A 135 -4.67 -5.41 -4.45
C LEU A 135 -5.11 -6.83 -4.07
N ALA A 136 -4.67 -7.34 -2.92
CA ALA A 136 -4.91 -8.72 -2.53
C ALA A 136 -6.33 -8.95 -1.99
N VAL A 137 -6.85 -10.16 -2.22
CA VAL A 137 -8.07 -10.70 -1.59
C VAL A 137 -7.69 -11.84 -0.67
N ILE A 138 -8.13 -11.77 0.58
CA ILE A 138 -7.82 -12.77 1.60
C ILE A 138 -9.10 -13.52 1.99
N ASP A 139 -9.20 -14.79 1.60
CA ASP A 139 -10.29 -15.63 2.10
C ASP A 139 -10.16 -15.85 3.61
N ASN A 140 -11.29 -16.02 4.30
CA ASN A 140 -11.36 -16.38 5.72
C ASN A 140 -10.41 -17.52 6.13
N GLN A 141 -10.24 -18.53 5.27
CA GLN A 141 -9.38 -19.69 5.54
C GLN A 141 -7.89 -19.33 5.61
N ASN A 142 -7.50 -18.19 5.03
CA ASN A 142 -6.14 -17.69 4.96
C ASN A 142 -5.87 -16.54 5.95
N LYS A 143 -6.85 -16.11 6.77
CA LYS A 143 -6.74 -14.96 7.70
C LYS A 143 -5.49 -15.04 8.58
N ASP A 144 -5.32 -16.16 9.30
CA ASP A 144 -4.22 -16.33 10.26
C ASP A 144 -2.85 -16.36 9.57
N GLU A 145 -2.76 -17.08 8.44
CA GLU A 145 -1.53 -17.18 7.67
C GLU A 145 -1.14 -15.83 7.06
N ALA A 146 -2.11 -15.12 6.46
CA ALA A 146 -1.88 -13.81 5.88
C ALA A 146 -1.43 -12.82 6.96
N THR A 147 -2.08 -12.81 8.12
CA THR A 147 -1.71 -11.96 9.26
C THR A 147 -0.25 -12.22 9.68
N GLN A 148 0.13 -13.50 9.82
CA GLN A 148 1.48 -13.87 10.21
C GLN A 148 2.53 -13.47 9.16
N ILE A 149 2.24 -13.66 7.87
CA ILE A 149 3.15 -13.29 6.78
C ILE A 149 3.30 -11.78 6.69
N ILE A 150 2.20 -11.03 6.68
CA ILE A 150 2.21 -9.57 6.59
C ILE A 150 2.94 -8.98 7.80
N SER A 151 2.66 -9.44 9.02
CA SER A 151 3.37 -9.03 10.24
C SER A 151 4.88 -9.29 10.16
N ASN A 152 5.30 -10.39 9.54
CA ASN A 152 6.73 -10.68 9.36
C ASN A 152 7.41 -9.74 8.36
N VAL A 153 6.71 -9.30 7.30
CA VAL A 153 7.28 -8.35 6.35
C VAL A 153 7.29 -6.93 6.94
N LEU A 154 6.26 -6.54 7.70
CA LEU A 154 6.18 -5.24 8.36
C LEU A 154 7.31 -5.01 9.39
N GLN A 155 7.87 -6.07 9.97
CA GLN A 155 9.02 -5.99 10.88
C GLN A 155 10.30 -5.48 10.20
N GLU A 156 10.37 -5.43 8.87
CA GLU A 156 11.47 -4.79 8.15
C GLU A 156 11.41 -3.24 8.27
N ILE A 157 10.24 -2.68 8.62
CA ILE A 157 9.95 -1.24 8.60
C ILE A 157 9.60 -0.71 10.00
N PHE A 158 8.77 -1.45 10.74
CA PHE A 158 8.16 -1.00 11.99
C PHE A 158 8.63 -1.82 13.19
N ASP A 159 8.45 -1.24 14.37
CA ASP A 159 8.71 -1.96 15.61
C ASP A 159 7.81 -3.20 15.72
N LYS A 160 8.42 -4.32 16.14
CA LYS A 160 7.76 -5.63 16.21
C LYS A 160 6.43 -5.64 16.98
N HIS A 161 6.32 -4.81 18.02
CA HIS A 161 5.11 -4.75 18.85
C HIS A 161 3.89 -4.16 18.11
N LEU A 162 4.12 -3.38 17.06
CA LEU A 162 3.06 -2.77 16.23
C LEU A 162 2.63 -3.67 15.06
N CYS A 163 3.56 -4.49 14.57
CA CYS A 163 3.40 -5.23 13.31
C CYS A 163 2.21 -6.20 13.33
N SER A 164 1.91 -6.84 14.47
CA SER A 164 0.76 -7.73 14.58
C SER A 164 -0.57 -6.99 14.50
N GLN A 165 -0.66 -5.81 15.12
CA GLN A 165 -1.87 -4.99 15.09
C GLN A 165 -2.12 -4.44 13.68
N TYR A 166 -1.07 -3.90 13.04
CA TYR A 166 -1.17 -3.40 11.67
C TYR A 166 -1.52 -4.51 10.68
N ALA A 167 -0.88 -5.67 10.80
CA ALA A 167 -1.21 -6.82 9.96
C ALA A 167 -2.67 -7.27 10.14
N GLY A 168 -3.17 -7.33 11.37
CA GLY A 168 -4.58 -7.65 11.63
C GLY A 168 -5.53 -6.66 10.95
N CYS A 169 -5.28 -5.35 11.14
CA CYS A 169 -6.06 -4.28 10.53
C CYS A 169 -6.06 -4.36 8.99
N ILE A 170 -4.89 -4.56 8.37
CA ILE A 170 -4.74 -4.75 6.91
C ILE A 170 -5.53 -5.97 6.45
N VAL A 171 -5.37 -7.11 7.12
CA VAL A 171 -6.04 -8.35 6.72
C VAL A 171 -7.55 -8.17 6.74
N THR A 172 -8.11 -7.56 7.79
CA THR A 172 -9.55 -7.27 7.86
C THR A 172 -10.01 -6.45 6.65
N GLY A 173 -9.24 -5.44 6.22
CA GLY A 173 -9.58 -4.63 5.06
C GLY A 173 -9.47 -5.35 3.70
N LEU A 174 -8.76 -6.46 3.64
CA LEU A 174 -8.53 -7.23 2.41
C LEU A 174 -9.37 -8.52 2.34
N MET A 175 -10.21 -8.77 3.35
CA MET A 175 -11.08 -9.95 3.36
C MET A 175 -12.30 -9.77 2.45
N SER A 176 -12.65 -10.82 1.71
CA SER A 176 -13.87 -10.95 0.90
C SER A 176 -14.46 -12.35 0.98
#